data_AF-A0A3E0H7G5-F1
#
_entry.id   AF-A0A3E0H7G5-F1
#
_cell.length_a   1.000
_cell.length_b   1.000
_cell.length_c   1.000
_cell.angle_alpha   90.00
_cell.angle_beta   90.00
_cell.angle_gamma   90.00
#
_symmetry.space_group_name_H-M   'P 1'
#
loop_
_entity.id
_entity.type
_entity.pdbx_description
1 polymer ?
#
loop_
_entity_poly.entity_id
_entity_poly.type
_entity_poly.pdbx_seq_one_letter_code
_entity_poly.pdbx_strand_id
1 'polypeptide(L)' 'MIGNSFSVDDTGWSVLEVGELDRASLSLRVQGYQITNRHGEAVGELCADREMALAQARDLAQGMAP' A
#
# COMPACT_ATOMS: atom_id res chain seq x y z
N MET A 1 -2.43 3.80 11.13
CA MET A 1 -2.34 2.39 11.56
C MET A 1 -2.30 1.53 10.29
N ILE A 2 -1.62 0.39 10.32
CA ILE A 2 -1.60 -0.56 9.19
C ILE A 2 -2.54 -1.72 9.55
N GLY A 3 -3.53 -1.99 8.70
CA GLY A 3 -4.46 -3.10 8.86
C GLY A 3 -3.95 -4.40 8.26
N ASN A 4 -3.41 -4.28 7.05
CA ASN A 4 -2.91 -5.39 6.24
C ASN A 4 -1.68 -4.97 5.43
N SER A 5 -0.86 -5.95 5.07
CA SER A 5 0.24 -5.79 4.14
C SER A 5 0.11 -6.82 3.02
N PHE A 6 0.28 -6.37 1.79
CA PHE A 6 0.19 -7.21 0.58
C PHE A 6 1.53 -7.16 -0.14
N SER A 7 2.23 -8.30 -0.18
CA SER A 7 3.48 -8.41 -0.94
C SER A 7 3.23 -8.30 -2.43
N VAL A 8 4.10 -7.58 -3.13
CA VAL A 8 4.07 -7.46 -4.60
C VAL A 8 4.99 -8.52 -5.19
N ASP A 9 4.45 -9.72 -5.35
CA ASP A 9 5.17 -10.88 -5.90
C ASP A 9 6.56 -11.05 -5.22
N ASP A 10 7.62 -11.39 -5.97
CA ASP A 10 8.99 -11.54 -5.45
C ASP A 10 9.84 -10.26 -5.57
N THR A 11 9.21 -9.09 -5.70
CA THR A 11 9.93 -7.83 -5.97
C THR A 11 10.52 -7.17 -4.72
N GLY A 12 10.10 -7.61 -3.54
CA GLY A 12 10.38 -6.95 -2.26
C GLY A 12 9.54 -5.70 -1.99
N TRP A 13 8.68 -5.29 -2.92
CA TRP A 13 7.73 -4.19 -2.69
C TRP A 13 6.48 -4.69 -1.95
N SER A 14 5.76 -3.78 -1.31
CA SER A 14 4.54 -4.09 -0.59
C SER A 14 3.54 -2.95 -0.69
N VAL A 15 2.26 -3.29 -0.58
CA VAL A 15 1.16 -2.34 -0.44
C VAL A 15 0.59 -2.48 0.98
N LEU A 16 0.52 -1.37 1.69
CA LEU A 16 0.03 -1.30 3.07
C LEU A 16 -1.38 -0.72 3.10
N GLU A 17 -2.33 -1.45 3.67
CA GLU A 17 -3.65 -0.90 3.98
C GLU A 17 -3.53 0.02 5.18
N VAL A 18 -3.67 1.32 4.94
CA VAL A 18 -3.53 2.34 5.97
C VAL A 18 -4.88 2.94 6.33
N GLY A 19 -5.05 3.16 7.61
CA GLY A 19 -6.28 3.74 8.13
C GLY A 19 -6.13 4.27 9.53
N GLU A 20 -7.26 4.73 10.04
CA GLU A 20 -7.43 5.21 11.40
C GLU A 20 -8.28 4.24 12.19
N LEU A 21 -7.95 4.06 13.47
CA LEU A 21 -8.79 3.27 14.36
C LEU A 21 -10.06 4.07 14.68
N ASP A 22 -11.20 3.56 14.24
CA ASP A 22 -12.49 4.05 14.69
C ASP A 22 -12.70 3.59 16.14
N ARG A 23 -12.63 4.54 17.09
CA ARG A 23 -12.67 4.22 18.53
C ARG A 23 -14.04 3.73 19.02
N ALA A 24 -15.11 3.96 18.27
CA ALA A 24 -16.44 3.53 18.67
C ALA A 24 -16.67 2.06 18.29
N SER A 25 -16.25 1.68 17.08
CA SER A 25 -16.39 0.31 16.57
C SER A 25 -15.17 -0.57 16.83
N LEU A 26 -14.04 0.02 17.23
CA LEU A 26 -12.71 -0.62 17.31
C LEU A 26 -12.27 -1.27 15.98
N SER A 27 -12.85 -0.80 14.87
CA SER A 27 -12.50 -1.26 13.53
C SER A 27 -11.54 -0.29 12.86
N LEU A 28 -10.76 -0.79 11.90
CA LEU A 28 -9.95 0.07 11.06
C LEU A 28 -10.84 0.74 10.01
N ARG A 29 -10.90 2.07 10.04
CA ARG A 29 -11.42 2.87 8.94
C ARG A 29 -10.31 3.06 7.92
N VAL A 30 -10.36 2.28 6.84
CA VAL A 30 -9.39 2.35 5.74
C VAL A 30 -9.46 3.73 5.09
N GLN A 31 -8.31 4.39 4.97
CA GLN A 31 -8.14 5.67 4.29
C GLN A 31 -7.53 5.49 2.90
N GLY A 32 -6.77 4.41 2.70
CA GLY A 32 -6.21 4.06 1.42
C GLY A 32 -5.10 3.01 1.52
N TYR A 33 -4.34 2.91 0.44
CA TYR A 33 -3.29 1.92 0.25
C TYR A 33 -1.98 2.61 -0.09
N GLN A 34 -0.97 2.46 0.77
CA GLN A 34 0.37 3.04 0.60
C GLN A 34 1.30 2.06 -0.08
N ILE A 35 1.91 2.45 -1.19
CA ILE A 35 2.98 1.67 -1.82
C ILE A 35 4.27 1.89 -1.03
N THR A 36 4.99 0.80 -0.75
CA THR A 36 6.27 0.79 -0.05
C THR A 36 7.30 0.00 -0.87
N ASN A 37 8.48 0.59 -1.08
CA ASN A 37 9.55 -0.05 -1.85
C ASN A 37 10.28 -1.12 -1.03
N ARG A 38 11.22 -1.83 -1.68
CA ARG A 38 12.07 -2.86 -1.05
C ARG A 38 12.95 -2.37 0.11
N HIS A 39 13.10 -1.06 0.27
CA HIS A 39 13.84 -0.45 1.39
C HIS A 39 12.92 -0.09 2.56
N GLY A 40 11.61 -0.31 2.44
CA GLY A 40 10.63 0.07 3.45
C GLY A 40 10.18 1.53 3.35
N GLU A 41 10.48 2.22 2.25
CA GLU A 41 10.14 3.62 2.06
C GLU A 41 8.79 3.76 1.36
N ALA A 42 7.94 4.65 1.86
CA ALA A 42 6.70 5.01 1.20
C ALA A 42 6.99 5.71 -0.14
N VAL A 43 6.31 5.27 -1.20
CA VAL A 43 6.45 5.82 -2.55
C VAL A 43 5.10 6.34 -3.01
N GLY A 44 5.09 7.60 -3.48
CA GLY A 44 3.88 8.24 -4.01
C GLY A 44 2.81 8.53 -2.95
N GLU A 45 1.66 8.96 -3.43
CA GLU A 45 0.48 9.24 -2.61
C GLU A 45 -0.32 7.96 -2.30
N LEU A 46 -1.27 8.08 -1.37
CA LEU A 46 -2.19 6.99 -1.06
C LEU A 46 -3.13 6.69 -2.22
N CYS A 47 -3.21 5.43 -2.59
CA CYS A 47 -4.18 4.93 -3.54
C CYS A 47 -5.53 4.68 -2.84
N ALA A 48 -6.64 5.06 -3.47
CA ALA A 48 -7.97 4.78 -2.94
C ALA A 48 -8.37 3.30 -3.05
N ASP A 49 -7.74 2.57 -3.99
CA ASP A 49 -8.05 1.17 -4.30
C ASP A 49 -6.80 0.29 -4.22
N ARG A 50 -6.98 -0.94 -3.71
CA ARG A 50 -5.89 -1.90 -3.50
C ARG A 50 -5.34 -2.45 -4.81
N GLU A 51 -6.19 -2.77 -5.77
CA GLU A 51 -5.76 -3.36 -7.05
C GLU A 51 -4.98 -2.33 -7.86
N MET A 52 -5.42 -1.07 -7.82
CA MET A 52 -4.68 0.06 -8.39
C MET A 52 -3.29 0.21 -7.75
N ALA A 53 -3.21 0.17 -6.41
CA ALA A 53 -1.93 0.26 -5.70
C ALA A 53 -0.98 -0.91 -6.05
N LEU A 54 -1.52 -2.13 -6.14
CA LEU A 54 -0.74 -3.32 -6.52
C LEU A 54 -0.24 -3.24 -7.96
N ALA A 55 -1.08 -2.78 -8.91
CA ALA A 55 -0.67 -2.58 -10.29
C ALA A 55 0.46 -1.53 -10.38
N GLN A 56 0.28 -0.37 -9.75
CA GLN A 56 1.29 0.68 -9.75
C GLN A 56 2.59 0.23 -9.08
N ALA A 57 2.51 -0.53 -7.97
CA ALA A 57 3.70 -1.06 -7.31
C ALA A 57 4.45 -2.07 -8.20
N ARG A 58 3.74 -2.88 -8.99
CA ARG A 58 4.36 -3.78 -9.98
C ARG A 58 5.10 -3.01 -11.07
N ASP A 59 4.48 -1.97 -11.61
CA ASP A 59 5.08 -1.15 -12.67
C ASP A 59 6.35 -0.44 -12.15
N LEU A 60 6.27 0.16 -10.97
CA LEU A 60 7.42 0.79 -10.30
C LEU A 60 8.54 -0.21 -9.99
N ALA A 61 8.20 -1.41 -9.52
CA ALA A 61 9.17 -2.45 -9.23
C ALA A 61 9.91 -2.97 -10.47
N GLN A 62 9.25 -2.95 -11.64
CA GLN A 62 9.84 -3.33 -12.92
C GLN A 62 10.68 -2.20 -13.55
N GLY A 63 10.78 -1.04 -12.89
CA GLY A 63 11.48 0.13 -13.42
C GLY A 63 10.71 0.83 -14.54
N MET A 64 9.44 0.46 -14.76
CA MET A 64 8.50 1.21 -15.58
C MET A 64 7.89 2.31 -14.71
N ALA A 65 8.74 3.27 -14.32
CA ALA A 65 8.23 4.56 -13.90
C ALA A 65 7.71 5.30 -15.15
N PRO A 66 6.61 6.06 -15.07
CA PRO A 66 6.32 7.08 -16.08
C PRO A 66 7.46 8.10 -16.21
#